data_AF-A0A6M8VWE5-F1
#
_entry.id   AF-A0A6M8VWE5-F1
#
_cell.length_a   1.000
_cell.length_b   1.000
_cell.length_c   1.000
_cell.angle_alpha   90.00
_cell.angle_beta   90.00
_cell.angle_gamma   90.00
#
_symmetry.space_group_name_H-M   'P 1'
#
loop_
_entity.id
_entity.type
_entity.pdbx_description
1 polymer ?
#
loop_
_entity_poly.entity_id
_entity_poly.type
_entity_poly.pdbx_seq_one_letter_code
_entity_poly.pdbx_strand_id
1 'polypeptide(L)'
;MAERMRRITRLFPVLLTLAACVFSTPAFGQLESLPPTDKTVYSDADKQQINAYVTPRLGSIGNGETAARERARRELLVPLRRPGVSVAFRRAFRESSISTLTELASSTDDAVAINALLVLGEVADDPSRQVVQRYTADDRVAVRYAAIAAMTATFRSIDVASPAIDPGRVGEMVRHLAEPPA
;
A
#
# COMPACT_ATOMS: atom_id res chain seq x y z
N MET A 1 55.41 25.80 50.91
CA MET A 1 55.36 24.55 50.11
C MET A 1 53.94 24.24 49.61
N ALA A 2 53.14 25.26 49.24
CA ALA A 2 51.72 25.09 48.91
C ALA A 2 51.20 26.09 47.84
N GLU A 3 52.05 26.49 46.88
CA GLU A 3 51.72 27.59 45.94
C GLU A 3 52.19 27.35 44.49
N ARG A 4 52.47 26.10 44.10
CA ARG A 4 53.02 25.74 42.78
C ARG A 4 52.04 25.08 41.79
N MET A 5 50.73 25.16 42.03
CA MET A 5 49.71 24.41 41.25
C MET A 5 48.63 25.29 40.60
N ARG A 6 48.95 26.55 40.29
CA ARG A 6 48.15 27.40 39.40
C ARG A 6 49.10 28.01 38.38
N ARG A 7 48.73 27.97 37.09
CA ARG A 7 49.45 28.54 35.91
C ARG A 7 50.36 27.56 35.15
N ILE A 8 49.76 26.54 34.52
CA ILE A 8 50.23 26.08 33.20
C ILE A 8 48.97 26.01 32.31
N THR A 9 48.64 27.11 31.62
CA THR A 9 48.77 27.23 30.15
C THR A 9 47.64 26.45 29.46
N ARG A 10 46.41 26.98 29.32
CA ARG A 10 46.00 27.88 28.21
C ARG A 10 46.93 27.78 27.00
N LEU A 11 46.66 26.85 26.09
CA LEU A 11 46.94 26.87 24.64
C LEU A 11 46.78 25.44 24.09
N PHE A 12 45.57 25.05 23.68
CA PHE A 12 45.37 24.14 22.54
C PHE A 12 43.89 24.20 22.10
N PRO A 13 43.49 25.26 21.37
CA PRO A 13 42.35 25.21 20.47
C PRO A 13 42.78 24.55 19.13
N VAL A 14 41.80 24.17 18.28
CA VAL A 14 41.97 23.93 16.82
C VAL A 14 42.28 22.51 16.31
N LEU A 15 41.95 21.40 17.00
CA LEU A 15 42.17 20.07 16.40
C LEU A 15 41.12 19.02 16.74
N LEU A 16 39.86 19.27 16.36
CA LEU A 16 38.94 18.19 15.97
C LEU A 16 37.76 18.70 15.11
N THR A 17 38.05 19.61 14.19
CA THR A 17 37.11 20.16 13.21
C THR A 17 37.06 19.27 11.96
N LEU A 18 36.88 17.94 12.11
CA LEU A 18 36.84 17.02 10.96
C LEU A 18 36.11 15.69 11.25
N ALA A 19 34.97 15.72 11.95
CA ALA A 19 34.21 14.51 12.26
C ALA A 19 32.68 14.72 12.21
N ALA A 20 32.17 15.65 11.40
CA ALA A 20 30.74 16.00 11.39
C ALA A 20 30.08 16.06 10.00
N CYS A 21 30.69 15.46 8.96
CA CYS A 21 30.05 15.32 7.64
C CYS A 21 29.56 13.88 7.35
N VAL A 22 29.38 13.03 8.37
CA VAL A 22 28.82 11.66 8.22
C VAL A 22 27.33 11.61 8.60
N PHE A 23 26.65 12.74 8.63
CA PHE A 23 25.19 12.73 8.43
C PHE A 23 24.93 12.51 6.95
N SER A 24 25.21 11.28 6.50
CA SER A 24 24.71 10.74 5.24
C SER A 24 23.21 10.93 5.27
N THR A 25 22.70 11.96 4.60
CA THR A 25 21.28 12.05 4.28
C THR A 25 20.90 10.71 3.67
N PRO A 26 19.87 10.00 4.20
CA PRO A 26 19.44 8.77 3.58
C PRO A 26 19.18 9.09 2.12
N ALA A 27 19.71 8.25 1.23
CA ALA A 27 19.61 8.42 -0.21
C ALA A 27 18.14 8.36 -0.63
N PHE A 28 17.43 9.49 -0.51
CA PHE A 28 16.16 9.77 -1.15
C PHE A 28 16.44 9.94 -2.64
N GLY A 29 16.71 8.84 -3.35
CA GLY A 29 17.24 8.97 -4.71
C GLY A 29 16.97 7.81 -5.67
N GLN A 30 16.47 6.68 -5.19
CA GLN A 30 15.87 5.70 -6.07
C GLN A 30 14.39 5.68 -5.73
N LEU A 31 13.62 6.49 -6.48
CA LEU A 31 12.20 6.19 -6.68
C LEU A 31 12.16 4.71 -7.07
N GLU A 32 11.74 3.88 -6.14
CA GLU A 32 11.78 2.44 -6.31
C GLU A 32 10.92 2.09 -7.53
N SER A 33 11.60 1.86 -8.64
CA SER A 33 10.96 1.74 -9.93
C SER A 33 10.22 0.41 -9.91
N LEU A 34 8.89 0.47 -9.95
CA LEU A 34 8.10 -0.74 -10.14
C LEU A 34 8.54 -1.45 -11.42
N PRO A 35 8.60 -2.78 -11.41
CA PRO A 35 8.78 -3.55 -12.63
C PRO A 35 7.63 -3.24 -13.62
N PRO A 36 7.85 -3.39 -14.94
CA PRO A 36 6.79 -3.24 -15.93
C PRO A 36 5.57 -4.07 -15.57
N THR A 37 4.38 -3.48 -15.68
CA THR A 37 3.10 -4.06 -15.22
C THR A 37 2.48 -5.05 -16.20
N ASP A 38 3.05 -5.15 -17.41
CA ASP A 38 2.63 -5.99 -18.53
C ASP A 38 3.40 -7.32 -18.59
N LYS A 39 4.40 -7.54 -17.73
CA LYS A 39 5.15 -8.81 -17.65
C LYS A 39 4.22 -9.99 -17.34
N THR A 40 4.49 -11.14 -17.95
CA THR A 40 3.76 -12.39 -17.68
C THR A 40 4.41 -13.24 -16.58
N VAL A 41 5.68 -12.99 -16.26
CA VAL A 41 6.46 -13.69 -15.23
C VAL A 41 7.22 -12.64 -14.41
N TYR A 42 7.15 -12.78 -13.08
CA TYR A 42 7.85 -11.92 -12.13
C TYR A 42 8.90 -12.74 -11.39
N SER A 43 10.16 -12.32 -11.48
CA SER A 43 11.26 -12.89 -10.70
C SER A 43 11.14 -12.52 -9.22
N ASP A 44 11.92 -13.16 -8.35
CA ASP A 44 11.95 -12.79 -6.93
C ASP A 44 12.43 -11.35 -6.71
N ALA A 45 13.36 -10.87 -7.55
CA ALA A 45 13.77 -9.48 -7.55
C ALA A 45 12.62 -8.52 -7.91
N ASP A 46 11.82 -8.86 -8.92
CA ASP A 46 10.64 -8.05 -9.27
C ASP A 46 9.61 -8.05 -8.13
N LYS A 47 9.38 -9.20 -7.48
CA LYS A 47 8.47 -9.29 -6.33
C LYS A 47 8.97 -8.48 -5.14
N GLN A 48 10.29 -8.46 -4.90
CA GLN A 48 10.89 -7.64 -3.86
C GLN A 48 10.68 -6.14 -4.14
N GLN A 49 10.84 -5.70 -5.39
CA GLN A 49 10.54 -4.32 -5.80
C GLN A 49 9.07 -3.96 -5.61
N ILE A 50 8.15 -4.87 -5.97
CA ILE A 50 6.71 -4.68 -5.72
C ILE A 50 6.44 -4.56 -4.22
N ASN A 51 7.00 -5.45 -3.41
CA ASN A 51 6.82 -5.42 -1.96
C ASN A 51 7.34 -4.11 -1.35
N ALA A 52 8.54 -3.71 -1.70
CA ALA A 52 9.15 -2.50 -1.18
C ALA A 52 8.43 -1.22 -1.67
N TYR A 53 7.81 -1.25 -2.86
CA TYR A 53 6.85 -0.23 -3.27
C TYR A 53 5.57 -0.24 -2.41
N VAL A 54 4.99 -1.41 -2.15
CA VAL A 54 3.68 -1.55 -1.50
C VAL A 54 3.74 -1.26 0.00
N THR A 55 4.68 -1.86 0.73
CA THR A 55 4.77 -1.81 2.20
C THR A 55 4.71 -0.39 2.80
N PRO A 56 5.53 0.60 2.39
CA PRO A 56 5.51 1.93 2.98
C PRO A 56 4.18 2.67 2.73
N ARG A 57 3.51 2.37 1.61
CA ARG A 57 2.21 2.95 1.28
C ARG A 57 1.10 2.32 2.12
N LEU A 58 1.15 1.02 2.38
CA LEU A 58 0.24 0.38 3.34
C LEU A 58 0.45 0.91 4.76
N GLY A 59 1.71 1.13 5.17
CA GLY A 59 2.02 1.80 6.44
C GLY A 59 1.44 3.21 6.52
N SER A 60 1.46 3.95 5.41
CA SER A 60 0.85 5.29 5.31
C SER A 60 -0.69 5.26 5.32
N ILE A 61 -1.33 4.19 4.84
CA ILE A 61 -2.77 3.99 4.97
C ILE A 61 -3.16 3.74 6.43
N GLY A 62 -2.41 2.90 7.14
CA GLY A 62 -2.73 2.56 8.54
C GLY A 62 -2.41 3.68 9.52
N ASN A 63 -1.26 4.33 9.37
CA ASN A 63 -0.70 5.22 10.39
C ASN A 63 -0.60 6.69 9.97
N GLY A 64 -0.85 7.00 8.70
CA GLY A 64 -0.75 8.37 8.20
C GLY A 64 -1.98 9.21 8.56
N GLU A 65 -1.82 10.53 8.49
CA GLU A 65 -2.94 11.48 8.49
C GLU A 65 -3.79 11.35 7.21
N THR A 66 -5.01 11.88 7.21
CA THR A 66 -5.97 11.79 6.08
C THR A 66 -5.33 12.05 4.72
N ALA A 67 -4.57 13.14 4.56
CA ALA A 67 -3.90 13.47 3.31
C ALA A 67 -2.82 12.45 2.90
N ALA A 68 -2.11 11.88 3.88
CA ALA A 68 -1.12 10.84 3.64
C ALA A 68 -1.77 9.52 3.23
N ARG A 69 -2.89 9.13 3.88
CA ARG A 69 -3.69 7.94 3.53
C ARG A 69 -4.20 8.01 2.11
N GLU A 70 -4.80 9.15 1.73
CA GLU A 70 -5.33 9.34 0.38
C GLU A 70 -4.24 9.31 -0.69
N ARG A 71 -3.10 9.97 -0.43
CA ARG A 71 -1.94 9.94 -1.32
C ARG A 71 -1.43 8.52 -1.50
N ALA A 72 -1.25 7.78 -0.40
CA ALA A 72 -0.78 6.40 -0.44
C ALA A 72 -1.75 5.50 -1.22
N ARG A 73 -3.06 5.65 -1.01
CA ARG A 73 -4.08 4.97 -1.83
C ARG A 73 -3.91 5.33 -3.31
N ARG A 74 -3.87 6.62 -3.66
CA ARG A 74 -3.71 7.04 -5.08
C ARG A 74 -2.49 6.40 -5.72
N GLU A 75 -1.34 6.41 -5.02
CA GLU A 75 -0.11 5.81 -5.51
C GLU A 75 -0.22 4.29 -5.69
N LEU A 76 -0.87 3.57 -4.76
CA LEU A 76 -1.11 2.12 -4.92
C LEU A 76 -2.02 1.81 -6.11
N LEU A 77 -2.97 2.69 -6.42
CA LEU A 77 -3.91 2.52 -7.52
C LEU A 77 -3.32 2.85 -8.90
N VAL A 78 -2.32 3.73 -8.97
CA VAL A 78 -1.67 4.12 -10.24
C VAL A 78 -1.22 2.90 -11.06
N PRO A 79 -0.43 1.94 -10.55
CA PRO A 79 0.01 0.80 -11.34
C PRO A 79 -1.13 -0.16 -11.68
N LEU A 80 -2.15 -0.31 -10.82
CA LEU A 80 -3.28 -1.23 -11.03
C LEU A 80 -4.28 -0.75 -12.09
N ARG A 81 -4.30 0.55 -12.37
CA ARG A 81 -5.21 1.20 -13.35
C ARG A 81 -4.57 1.42 -14.72
N ARG A 82 -3.31 1.03 -14.91
CA ARG A 82 -2.66 1.16 -16.21
C ARG A 82 -3.35 0.26 -17.24
N PRO A 83 -3.52 0.70 -18.49
CA PRO A 83 -3.91 -0.18 -19.58
C PRO A 83 -2.89 -1.33 -19.71
N GLY A 84 -3.37 -2.56 -19.93
CA GLY A 84 -2.50 -3.72 -20.14
C GLY A 84 -1.84 -4.30 -18.88
N VAL A 85 -2.29 -3.94 -17.68
CA VAL A 85 -1.84 -4.61 -16.44
C VAL A 85 -2.11 -6.11 -16.53
N SER A 86 -1.05 -6.91 -16.39
CA SER A 86 -1.13 -8.35 -16.49
C SER A 86 -1.75 -8.99 -15.24
N VAL A 87 -2.32 -10.18 -15.42
CA VAL A 87 -2.78 -11.03 -14.31
C VAL A 87 -1.60 -11.38 -13.37
N ALA A 88 -0.40 -11.55 -13.92
CA ALA A 88 0.79 -11.87 -13.14
C ALA A 88 1.21 -10.71 -12.22
N PHE A 89 1.10 -9.45 -12.68
CA PHE A 89 1.35 -8.28 -11.84
C PHE A 89 0.35 -8.20 -10.70
N ARG A 90 -0.96 -8.33 -10.99
CA ARG A 90 -2.03 -8.31 -9.98
C ARG A 90 -1.80 -9.38 -8.91
N ARG A 91 -1.39 -10.58 -9.32
CA ARG A 91 -1.04 -11.68 -8.41
C ARG A 91 0.15 -11.33 -7.51
N ALA A 92 1.24 -10.82 -8.07
CA ALA A 92 2.41 -10.42 -7.30
C ALA A 92 2.10 -9.26 -6.34
N PHE A 93 1.31 -8.28 -6.79
CA PHE A 93 0.82 -7.18 -5.97
C PHE A 93 -0.04 -7.70 -4.82
N ARG A 94 -0.99 -8.61 -5.08
CA ARG A 94 -1.82 -9.26 -4.06
C ARG A 94 -0.93 -9.97 -3.02
N GLU A 95 0.02 -10.79 -3.45
CA GLU A 95 0.92 -11.53 -2.55
C GLU A 95 1.63 -10.62 -1.55
N SER A 96 2.00 -9.41 -1.96
CA SER A 96 2.64 -8.42 -1.08
C SER A 96 1.68 -7.60 -0.18
N SER A 97 0.37 -7.62 -0.45
CA SER A 97 -0.56 -6.63 0.13
C SER A 97 -1.77 -7.21 0.85
N ILE A 98 -2.26 -8.40 0.47
CA ILE A 98 -3.59 -8.88 0.86
C ILE A 98 -3.76 -9.05 2.37
N SER A 99 -2.75 -9.55 3.08
CA SER A 99 -2.83 -9.75 4.53
C SER A 99 -3.02 -8.41 5.25
N THR A 100 -2.12 -7.46 4.98
CA THR A 100 -2.16 -6.11 5.56
C THR A 100 -3.40 -5.32 5.14
N LEU A 101 -3.82 -5.40 3.87
CA LEU A 101 -5.05 -4.74 3.43
C LEU A 101 -6.30 -5.33 4.10
N THR A 102 -6.32 -6.63 4.37
CA THR A 102 -7.43 -7.29 5.11
C THR A 102 -7.47 -6.83 6.55
N GLU A 103 -6.31 -6.72 7.21
CA GLU A 103 -6.18 -6.17 8.56
C GLU A 103 -6.65 -4.70 8.59
N LEU A 104 -6.17 -3.86 7.66
CA LEU A 104 -6.56 -2.46 7.57
C LEU A 104 -8.05 -2.27 7.26
N ALA A 105 -8.66 -3.14 6.44
CA ALA A 105 -10.10 -3.15 6.20
C ALA A 105 -10.91 -3.44 7.49
N SER A 106 -10.32 -4.16 8.44
CA SER A 106 -10.92 -4.47 9.75
C SER A 106 -10.71 -3.37 10.80
N SER A 107 -10.04 -2.27 10.44
CA SER A 107 -9.80 -1.16 11.36
C SER A 107 -11.11 -0.53 11.83
N THR A 108 -11.13 -0.10 13.10
CA THR A 108 -12.22 0.69 13.68
C THR A 108 -12.22 2.14 13.18
N ASP A 109 -11.11 2.60 12.59
CA ASP A 109 -11.03 3.88 11.88
C ASP A 109 -11.59 3.72 10.46
N ASP A 110 -12.76 4.31 10.21
CA ASP A 110 -13.46 4.25 8.93
C ASP A 110 -12.59 4.72 7.77
N ALA A 111 -11.75 5.75 7.95
CA ALA A 111 -10.91 6.25 6.88
C ALA A 111 -9.82 5.23 6.51
N VAL A 112 -9.28 4.49 7.48
CA VAL A 112 -8.33 3.39 7.21
C VAL A 112 -9.04 2.26 6.46
N ALA A 113 -10.19 1.81 6.96
CA ALA A 113 -10.96 0.73 6.37
C ALA A 113 -11.39 1.03 4.93
N ILE A 114 -11.94 2.23 4.69
CA ILE A 114 -12.36 2.70 3.37
C ILE A 114 -11.19 2.71 2.39
N ASN A 115 -10.03 3.26 2.77
CA ASN A 115 -8.88 3.32 1.87
C ASN A 115 -8.36 1.92 1.52
N ALA A 116 -8.35 0.99 2.47
CA ALA A 116 -7.96 -0.40 2.22
C ALA A 116 -8.92 -1.12 1.27
N LEU A 117 -10.23 -1.00 1.48
CA LEU A 117 -11.26 -1.60 0.63
C LEU A 117 -11.19 -1.11 -0.82
N LEU A 118 -10.95 0.18 -1.02
CA LEU A 118 -10.80 0.74 -2.36
C LEU A 118 -9.56 0.21 -3.09
N VAL A 119 -8.47 -0.11 -2.37
CA VAL A 119 -7.30 -0.77 -2.98
C VAL A 119 -7.63 -2.22 -3.31
N LEU A 120 -8.26 -2.96 -2.41
CA LEU A 120 -8.67 -4.36 -2.62
C LEU A 120 -9.56 -4.53 -3.86
N GLY A 121 -10.53 -3.63 -4.08
CA GLY A 121 -11.39 -3.68 -5.28
C GLY A 121 -10.64 -3.47 -6.59
N GLU A 122 -9.52 -2.74 -6.57
CA GLU A 122 -8.72 -2.44 -7.76
C GLU A 122 -7.66 -3.52 -8.05
N VAL A 123 -7.30 -4.37 -7.08
CA VAL A 123 -6.51 -5.58 -7.33
C VAL A 123 -7.26 -6.51 -8.29
N ALA A 124 -8.59 -6.58 -8.13
CA ALA A 124 -9.51 -7.30 -9.00
C ALA A 124 -9.17 -8.80 -9.16
N ASP A 125 -8.95 -9.47 -8.04
CA ASP A 125 -8.83 -10.92 -7.96
C ASP A 125 -9.81 -11.54 -6.95
N ASP A 126 -9.96 -12.86 -6.98
CA ASP A 126 -10.94 -13.55 -6.14
C ASP A 126 -10.72 -13.38 -4.63
N PRO A 127 -9.50 -13.53 -4.09
CA PRO A 127 -9.25 -13.28 -2.67
C PRO A 127 -9.61 -11.86 -2.24
N SER A 128 -9.20 -10.84 -3.00
CA SER A 128 -9.50 -9.44 -2.66
C SER A 128 -11.00 -9.16 -2.76
N ARG A 129 -11.67 -9.70 -3.78
CA ARG A 129 -13.12 -9.65 -3.94
C ARG A 129 -13.85 -10.22 -2.73
N GLN A 130 -13.44 -11.39 -2.25
CA GLN A 130 -14.08 -12.02 -1.08
C GLN A 130 -13.95 -11.15 0.18
N VAL A 131 -12.82 -10.48 0.38
CA VAL A 131 -12.66 -9.52 1.48
C VAL A 131 -13.65 -8.38 1.31
N VAL A 132 -13.65 -7.69 0.16
CA VAL A 132 -14.56 -6.56 -0.11
C VAL A 132 -16.03 -6.97 0.06
N GLN A 133 -16.42 -8.14 -0.43
CA GLN A 133 -17.78 -8.64 -0.35
C GLN A 133 -18.30 -8.79 1.09
N ARG A 134 -17.43 -9.12 2.06
CA ARG A 134 -17.84 -9.20 3.47
C ARG A 134 -18.24 -7.83 4.03
N TYR A 135 -17.58 -6.76 3.59
CA TYR A 135 -17.83 -5.41 4.07
C TYR A 135 -19.04 -4.73 3.42
N THR A 136 -19.71 -5.36 2.44
CA THR A 136 -20.97 -4.83 1.91
C THR A 136 -22.13 -4.96 2.91
N ALA A 137 -21.93 -5.69 4.01
CA ALA A 137 -22.85 -5.81 5.13
C ALA A 137 -22.26 -5.20 6.43
N ASP A 138 -21.19 -4.39 6.35
CA ASP A 138 -20.63 -3.72 7.53
C ASP A 138 -21.65 -2.74 8.12
N ASP A 139 -21.79 -2.70 9.45
CA ASP A 139 -22.73 -1.79 10.14
C ASP A 139 -22.44 -0.32 9.86
N ARG A 140 -21.16 0.02 9.66
CA ARG A 140 -20.68 1.38 9.43
C ARG A 140 -21.02 1.78 7.99
N VAL A 141 -21.99 2.69 7.87
CA VAL A 141 -22.55 3.14 6.59
C VAL A 141 -21.46 3.53 5.59
N ALA A 142 -20.45 4.31 6.01
CA ALA A 142 -19.39 4.77 5.13
C ALA A 142 -18.51 3.62 4.59
N VAL A 143 -18.19 2.64 5.44
CA VAL A 143 -17.41 1.45 5.07
C VAL A 143 -18.21 0.58 4.09
N ARG A 144 -19.50 0.39 4.37
CA ARG A 144 -20.41 -0.34 3.47
C ARG A 144 -20.50 0.28 2.08
N TYR A 145 -20.66 1.60 2.01
CA TYR A 145 -20.64 2.32 0.73
C TYR A 145 -19.30 2.16 -0.01
N ALA A 146 -18.17 2.22 0.70
CA ALA A 146 -16.86 2.02 0.10
C ALA A 146 -16.67 0.58 -0.41
N ALA A 147 -17.16 -0.43 0.30
CA ALA A 147 -17.14 -1.82 -0.15
C ALA A 147 -17.92 -2.00 -1.45
N ILE A 148 -19.12 -1.42 -1.54
CA ILE A 148 -19.93 -1.46 -2.77
C ILE A 148 -19.21 -0.74 -3.92
N ALA A 149 -18.63 0.43 -3.68
CA ALA A 149 -17.84 1.15 -4.69
C ALA A 149 -16.59 0.36 -5.14
N ALA A 150 -15.94 -0.35 -4.22
CA ALA A 150 -14.82 -1.23 -4.52
C ALA A 150 -15.26 -2.42 -5.40
N MET A 151 -16.45 -2.99 -5.18
CA MET A 151 -17.01 -4.01 -6.07
C MET A 151 -17.22 -3.49 -7.50
N THR A 152 -17.64 -2.24 -7.67
CA THR A 152 -17.71 -1.60 -9.00
C THR A 152 -16.35 -1.53 -9.69
N ALA A 153 -15.27 -1.26 -8.95
CA ALA A 153 -13.92 -1.27 -9.50
C ALA A 153 -13.49 -2.68 -9.95
N THR A 154 -13.85 -3.71 -9.18
CA THR A 154 -13.66 -5.11 -9.57
C THR A 154 -14.37 -5.42 -10.88
N PHE A 155 -15.65 -5.04 -11.03
CA PHE A 155 -16.42 -5.26 -12.27
C PHE A 155 -15.81 -4.57 -13.48
N ARG A 156 -15.38 -3.30 -13.35
CA ARG A 156 -14.71 -2.60 -14.45
C ARG A 156 -13.42 -3.29 -14.89
N SER A 157 -12.69 -3.88 -13.95
CA SER A 157 -11.47 -4.61 -14.27
C SER A 157 -11.74 -5.91 -15.04
N ILE A 158 -12.91 -6.52 -14.86
CA ILE A 158 -13.37 -7.68 -15.62
C ILE A 158 -13.76 -7.28 -17.06
N ASP A 159 -14.35 -6.10 -17.23
CA ASP A 159 -14.80 -5.61 -18.54
C ASP A 159 -13.63 -5.16 -19.45
N VAL A 160 -12.58 -4.57 -18.86
CA VAL A 160 -11.50 -3.90 -19.61
C VAL A 160 -10.25 -4.77 -19.80
N ALA A 161 -10.06 -5.83 -19.02
CA ALA A 161 -8.84 -6.65 -19.04
C ALA A 161 -9.14 -8.15 -19.14
N SER A 162 -8.17 -8.96 -19.59
CA SER A 162 -8.20 -10.42 -19.40
C SER A 162 -8.34 -10.70 -17.90
N PRO A 163 -9.51 -11.10 -17.40
CA PRO A 163 -9.79 -10.98 -15.98
C PRO A 163 -8.97 -12.00 -15.17
N ALA A 164 -8.53 -11.61 -13.97
CA ALA A 164 -8.05 -12.57 -12.98
C ALA A 164 -9.21 -13.26 -12.22
N ILE A 165 -10.45 -12.89 -12.53
CA ILE A 165 -11.68 -13.41 -11.94
C ILE A 165 -12.41 -14.23 -13.01
N ASP A 166 -12.92 -15.40 -12.64
CA ASP A 166 -13.76 -16.20 -13.51
C ASP A 166 -15.07 -15.44 -13.86
N PRO A 167 -15.42 -15.25 -15.15
CA PRO A 167 -16.68 -14.60 -15.56
C PRO A 167 -17.93 -15.18 -14.90
N GLY A 168 -17.96 -16.49 -14.59
CA GLY A 168 -19.07 -17.14 -13.89
C GLY A 168 -19.33 -16.56 -12.50
N ARG A 169 -18.32 -15.95 -11.87
CA ARG A 169 -18.42 -15.30 -10.55
C ARG A 169 -19.10 -13.94 -10.58
N VAL A 170 -19.18 -13.29 -11.75
CA VAL A 170 -19.84 -11.97 -11.88
C VAL A 170 -21.31 -12.07 -11.47
N GLY A 171 -22.00 -13.14 -11.87
CA GLY A 171 -23.40 -13.38 -11.50
C GLY A 171 -23.60 -13.55 -9.98
N GLU A 172 -22.65 -14.19 -9.30
CA GLU A 172 -22.67 -14.31 -7.83
C GLU A 172 -22.50 -12.95 -7.15
N MET A 173 -21.60 -12.12 -7.65
CA MET A 173 -21.37 -10.76 -7.12
C MET A 173 -22.60 -9.87 -7.30
N VAL A 174 -23.23 -9.90 -8.48
CA VAL A 174 -24.45 -9.12 -8.75
C VAL A 174 -25.59 -9.58 -7.83
N ARG A 175 -25.77 -10.90 -7.66
CA ARG A 175 -26.78 -11.44 -6.74
C ARG A 175 -26.54 -10.99 -5.30
N HIS A 176 -25.29 -11.04 -4.83
CA HIS A 176 -24.92 -10.60 -3.49
C HIS A 176 -25.21 -9.10 -3.25
N LEU A 177 -25.05 -8.25 -4.27
CA LEU A 177 -25.38 -6.83 -4.16
C LEU A 177 -26.90 -6.57 -4.19
N ALA A 178 -27.67 -7.40 -4.88
CA ALA A 178 -29.13 -7.31 -4.93
C ALA A 178 -29.79 -7.82 -3.63
N GLU A 179 -29.21 -8.86 -3.04
CA GLU A 179 -29.69 -9.53 -1.83
C GLU A 179 -28.55 -9.62 -0.80
N PRO A 180 -28.15 -8.48 -0.19
CA PRO A 180 -27.10 -8.51 0.83
C PRO A 180 -27.56 -9.37 2.01
N PRO A 181 -26.68 -10.23 2.57
CA PRO A 181 -27.02 -11.02 3.75
C PRO A 181 -27.43 -10.08 4.89
N ALA A 182 -28.50 -10.48 5.59
CA ALA A 182 -29.04 -9.76 6.75
C ALA A 182 -28.05 -9.67 7.90
#